data_AF-A0A8B9FU33-F1
#
_entry.id   AF-A0A8B9FU33-F1
#
_cell.length_a   1.000
_cell.length_b   1.000
_cell.length_c   1.000
_cell.angle_alpha   90.00
_cell.angle_beta   90.00
_cell.angle_gamma   90.00
#
_symmetry.space_group_name_H-M   'P 1'
#
loop_
_entity.id
_entity.type
_entity.pdbx_description
1 polymer ?
#
loop_
_entity_poly.entity_id
_entity_poly.type
_entity_poly.pdbx_seq_one_letter_code
_entity_poly.pdbx_strand_id
1 'polypeptide(L)'
;MCEGPSRICGPIPPDPTLFPNCYKRPFSARGRLEENALKLGFTSDPLDPVPNPYSAHQVRPVPRIRPSGKDFLEKGQKGTLSLLLQLEGLSLDGRLPVERKETKDHEKENVRRIKEIQKKYKEKELTQEHSKPKPVKALWKSQKYENVESKVKAKLQENSPCPNPEALKFLRAYSRCGPGIKPCRSLSPGPAKMKTGADTEDPEALGVEIKMHVEGKSINFVKHNACSAKRAVLRRSLSEQALAELLQQKHREQEDYNTKQKGHVPQYLLERKELWRREMEERLQNLPDPNMPPGHTMMPEDQRLETLSNLKQSQEQLVKDLVMLPVRADTLSMQKRRVELERKLSQIEEAIKIFSRPKVFIKLDA
;
A
#
# COMPACT_ATOMS: atom_id res chain seq x y z
N MET A 1 -30.70 15.95 11.55
CA MET A 1 -30.26 17.34 11.70
C MET A 1 -28.84 17.36 12.23
N CYS A 2 -27.86 17.63 11.39
CA CYS A 2 -26.49 17.97 11.77
C CYS A 2 -26.01 19.03 10.78
N GLU A 3 -26.18 20.30 11.12
CA GLU A 3 -25.51 21.39 10.44
C GLU A 3 -24.11 21.55 11.02
N GLY A 4 -23.10 21.55 10.14
CA GLY A 4 -21.74 21.97 10.44
C GLY A 4 -21.18 22.67 9.21
N PRO A 5 -20.76 23.95 9.29
CA PRO A 5 -20.31 24.68 8.13
C PRO A 5 -18.92 24.21 7.70
N SER A 6 -18.85 23.55 6.55
CA SER A 6 -17.59 23.23 5.88
C SER A 6 -16.93 24.52 5.40
N ARG A 7 -15.92 25.01 6.13
CA ARG A 7 -15.12 26.19 5.78
C ARG A 7 -14.06 25.87 4.71
N ILE A 8 -14.51 25.46 3.53
CA ILE A 8 -13.63 25.35 2.36
C ILE A 8 -14.32 26.00 1.17
N CYS A 9 -14.50 27.32 1.27
CA CYS A 9 -14.81 28.15 0.11
C CYS A 9 -13.64 29.13 -0.06
N GLY A 10 -12.67 28.73 -0.87
CA GLY A 10 -11.70 29.64 -1.47
C GLY A 10 -12.18 30.03 -2.86
N PRO A 11 -11.79 31.21 -3.38
CA PRO A 11 -12.17 31.61 -4.73
C PRO A 11 -11.70 30.58 -5.75
N ILE A 12 -12.55 30.28 -6.73
CA ILE A 12 -12.24 29.38 -7.85
C ILE A 12 -10.95 29.92 -8.53
N PRO A 13 -9.90 29.09 -8.67
CA PRO A 13 -8.66 29.56 -9.27
C PRO A 13 -8.91 29.94 -10.74
N PRO A 14 -8.32 31.04 -11.23
CA PRO A 14 -8.64 31.57 -12.55
C PRO A 14 -8.19 30.61 -13.66
N ASP A 15 -8.94 30.60 -14.76
CA ASP A 15 -8.71 29.70 -15.90
C ASP A 15 -7.25 29.80 -16.40
N PRO A 16 -6.52 28.67 -16.51
CA PRO A 16 -5.11 28.64 -16.89
C PRO A 16 -4.84 29.20 -18.30
N THR A 17 -5.87 29.30 -19.14
CA THR A 17 -5.77 29.90 -20.48
C THR A 17 -5.67 31.43 -20.44
N LEU A 18 -6.21 32.07 -19.41
CA LEU A 18 -6.26 33.53 -19.28
C LEU A 18 -5.07 34.11 -18.48
N PHE A 19 -4.48 33.33 -17.57
CA PHE A 19 -3.37 33.78 -16.72
C PHE A 19 -2.23 32.75 -16.61
N PRO A 20 -1.42 32.55 -17.67
CA PRO A 20 -0.39 31.51 -17.71
C PRO A 20 0.76 31.74 -16.72
N ASN A 21 0.97 32.98 -16.26
CA ASN A 21 2.03 33.32 -15.32
C ASN A 21 1.72 32.94 -13.86
N CYS A 22 0.44 32.77 -13.50
CA CYS A 22 0.03 32.38 -12.14
C CYS A 22 0.30 30.91 -11.82
N TYR A 23 0.47 30.08 -12.85
CA TYR A 23 0.77 28.65 -12.75
C TYR A 23 2.21 28.31 -13.14
N LYS A 24 3.06 29.31 -13.42
CA LYS A 24 4.48 29.09 -13.69
C LYS A 24 5.19 28.68 -12.40
N ARG A 25 5.69 27.45 -12.38
CA ARG A 25 6.54 26.93 -11.31
C ARG A 25 7.83 27.77 -11.22
N PRO A 26 8.21 28.31 -10.04
CA PRO A 26 9.41 29.12 -9.90
C PRO A 26 10.67 28.29 -10.16
N PHE A 27 11.68 28.93 -10.76
CA PHE A 27 12.96 28.31 -11.16
C PHE A 27 13.74 27.66 -10.00
N SER A 28 13.49 28.08 -8.75
CA SER A 28 14.11 27.51 -7.55
C SER A 28 13.64 26.09 -7.20
N ALA A 29 12.52 25.63 -7.78
CA ALA A 29 11.99 24.28 -7.58
C ALA A 29 12.44 23.26 -8.64
N ARG A 30 13.36 23.64 -9.54
CA ARG A 30 13.89 22.79 -10.63
C ARG A 30 15.11 21.96 -10.17
N GLY A 31 15.09 21.51 -8.91
CA GLY A 31 16.16 20.71 -8.34
C GLY A 31 15.82 19.22 -8.34
N ARG A 32 16.69 18.43 -8.99
CA ARG A 32 16.87 16.97 -8.79
C ARG A 32 16.02 16.03 -9.64
N LEU A 33 15.99 16.21 -10.96
CA LEU A 33 15.86 15.13 -11.96
C LEU A 33 15.93 15.76 -13.37
N GLU A 34 17.12 16.21 -13.76
CA GLU A 34 17.47 16.34 -15.18
C GLU A 34 18.97 16.06 -15.29
N GLU A 35 19.33 15.27 -16.29
CA GLU A 35 20.60 14.58 -16.46
C GLU A 35 21.77 15.57 -16.65
N ASN A 36 22.76 15.52 -15.76
CA ASN A 36 24.01 16.24 -15.94
C ASN A 36 24.92 15.47 -16.91
N ALA A 37 24.78 15.73 -18.20
CA ALA A 37 25.81 15.46 -19.20
C ALA A 37 26.77 16.66 -19.28
N LEU A 38 27.67 16.80 -18.30
CA LEU A 38 28.73 17.81 -18.35
C LEU A 38 30.04 17.17 -18.80
N LYS A 39 30.40 17.48 -20.05
CA LYS A 39 31.72 17.31 -20.66
C LYS A 39 32.78 18.01 -19.78
N LEU A 40 33.72 17.25 -19.26
CA LEU A 40 34.97 17.77 -18.68
C LEU A 40 35.94 18.08 -19.81
N GLY A 41 36.16 19.37 -20.07
CA GLY A 41 37.26 19.87 -20.89
C GLY A 41 38.39 20.33 -19.98
N PHE A 42 39.52 19.61 -20.01
CA PHE A 42 40.77 20.05 -19.40
C PHE A 42 41.52 20.98 -20.36
N THR A 43 41.89 22.17 -19.90
CA THR A 43 43.02 22.94 -20.46
C THR A 43 43.83 23.56 -19.32
N SER A 44 45.09 23.14 -19.23
CA SER A 44 46.25 23.84 -18.63
C SER A 44 46.45 25.21 -19.33
N ASP A 45 47.02 26.30 -18.79
CA ASP A 45 48.23 26.48 -17.96
C ASP A 45 48.37 28.01 -17.57
N PRO A 46 49.49 28.61 -17.04
CA PRO A 46 49.60 29.11 -15.64
C PRO A 46 50.12 30.57 -15.40
N LEU A 47 50.38 30.94 -14.11
CA LEU A 47 51.16 32.09 -13.53
C LEU A 47 50.40 33.45 -13.37
N ASP A 48 50.46 34.29 -12.31
CA ASP A 48 51.22 34.44 -11.04
C ASP A 48 50.57 35.61 -10.18
N PRO A 49 51.13 36.20 -9.07
CA PRO A 49 50.42 36.36 -7.77
C PRO A 49 50.02 37.79 -7.27
N VAL A 50 48.95 37.85 -6.44
CA VAL A 50 48.64 38.79 -5.29
C VAL A 50 48.43 40.31 -5.63
N PRO A 51 47.73 41.19 -4.84
CA PRO A 51 47.06 41.07 -3.54
C PRO A 51 45.58 41.52 -3.44
N ASN A 52 44.97 41.06 -2.35
CA ASN A 52 43.77 41.57 -1.68
C ASN A 52 43.84 43.08 -1.34
N PRO A 53 42.74 43.83 -1.53
CA PRO A 53 42.42 44.91 -0.62
C PRO A 53 41.00 44.79 -0.04
N TYR A 54 40.86 45.33 1.18
CA TYR A 54 39.63 45.56 1.95
C TYR A 54 39.27 44.49 2.99
N SER A 55 40.13 44.43 4.01
CA SER A 55 39.64 44.40 5.40
C SER A 55 38.77 45.64 5.64
N ALA A 56 37.47 45.42 5.84
CA ALA A 56 36.56 46.40 6.42
C ALA A 56 35.72 45.68 7.49
N HIS A 57 36.26 45.61 8.71
CA HIS A 57 35.43 45.39 9.89
C HIS A 57 34.49 46.59 10.05
N GLN A 58 33.32 46.51 9.43
CA GLN A 58 32.20 47.37 9.82
C GLN A 58 31.51 46.73 11.01
N VAL A 59 31.66 47.35 12.17
CA VAL A 59 30.80 47.14 13.34
C VAL A 59 29.36 47.44 12.88
N ARG A 60 28.53 46.40 12.79
CA ARG A 60 27.13 46.56 12.34
C ARG A 60 26.34 47.35 13.40
N PRO A 61 25.57 48.38 13.02
CA PRO A 61 24.72 49.09 13.96
C PRO A 61 23.54 48.20 14.38
N VAL A 62 23.12 48.34 15.66
CA VAL A 62 22.00 47.60 16.24
C VAL A 62 20.71 47.84 15.44
N PRO A 63 19.96 46.78 15.07
CA PRO A 63 18.73 46.94 14.30
C PRO A 63 17.67 47.74 15.09
N ARG A 64 17.13 48.79 14.47
CA ARG A 64 16.06 49.63 15.06
C ARG A 64 14.73 48.88 15.04
N ILE A 65 14.40 48.23 16.16
CA ILE A 65 13.19 47.42 16.32
C ILE A 65 12.19 48.14 17.24
N ARG A 66 10.91 48.19 16.84
CA ARG A 66 9.80 48.74 17.65
C ARG A 66 9.63 47.93 18.94
N PRO A 67 9.10 48.51 20.05
CA PRO A 67 9.02 47.83 21.35
C PRO A 67 8.36 46.44 21.29
N SER A 68 7.31 46.27 20.48
CA SER A 68 6.61 45.00 20.27
C SER A 68 7.39 43.93 19.51
N GLY A 69 8.48 44.31 18.82
CA GLY A 69 9.33 43.41 18.05
C GLY A 69 10.52 42.84 18.83
N LYS A 70 10.80 43.35 20.04
CA LYS A 70 11.95 42.96 20.85
C LYS A 70 11.86 41.49 21.29
N ASP A 71 10.67 41.04 21.66
CA ASP A 71 10.42 39.67 22.11
C ASP A 71 10.70 38.64 21.01
N PHE A 72 10.44 38.98 19.74
CA PHE A 72 10.73 38.12 18.60
C PHE A 72 12.22 38.04 18.31
N LEU A 73 12.95 39.15 18.46
CA LEU A 73 14.41 39.17 18.32
C LEU A 73 15.06 38.30 19.40
N GLU A 74 14.65 38.45 20.66
CA GLU A 74 15.19 37.66 21.76
C GLU A 74 14.88 36.16 21.62
N LYS A 75 13.66 35.81 21.19
CA LYS A 75 13.29 34.41 20.91
C LYS A 75 14.09 33.84 19.75
N GLY A 76 14.36 34.64 18.72
CA GLY A 76 15.21 34.25 17.59
C GLY A 76 16.66 34.00 18.01
N GLN A 77 17.22 34.83 18.89
CA GLN A 77 18.61 34.72 19.37
C GLN A 77 18.83 33.55 20.35
N LYS A 78 17.80 33.11 21.06
CA LYS A 78 17.89 31.98 22.01
C LYS A 78 17.63 30.61 21.37
N GLY A 79 17.35 30.57 20.06
CA GLY A 79 17.03 29.34 19.33
C GLY A 79 18.27 28.54 18.88
N THR A 80 18.06 27.26 18.56
CA THR A 80 19.09 26.34 18.05
C THR A 80 19.77 26.85 16.77
N LEU A 81 19.02 27.59 15.94
CA LEU A 81 19.54 28.24 14.73
C LEU A 81 20.45 29.44 15.06
N SER A 82 20.20 30.16 16.15
CA SER A 82 21.09 31.23 16.60
C SER A 82 22.39 30.67 17.14
N LEU A 83 22.36 29.58 17.93
CA LEU A 83 23.57 28.85 18.33
C LEU A 83 24.42 28.38 17.13
N LEU A 84 23.76 28.02 16.02
CA LEU A 84 24.43 27.67 14.76
C LEU A 84 25.00 28.87 14.00
N LEU A 85 24.34 30.03 14.07
CA LEU A 85 24.72 31.27 13.38
C LEU A 85 25.68 32.13 14.20
N GLN A 86 25.77 31.92 15.51
CA GLN A 86 26.68 32.57 16.45
C GLN A 86 28.08 31.96 16.31
N LEU A 87 28.61 32.01 15.10
CA LEU A 87 30.01 31.71 14.77
C LEU A 87 30.84 32.99 14.86
N GLU A 88 30.78 33.66 16.00
CA GLU A 88 31.76 34.67 16.37
C GLU A 88 32.73 34.03 17.38
N GLY A 89 33.91 33.65 16.90
CA GLY A 89 35.08 33.48 17.77
C GLY A 89 35.61 32.08 18.08
N LEU A 90 35.26 31.03 17.34
CA LEU A 90 35.96 29.74 17.48
C LEU A 90 37.16 29.69 16.52
N SER A 91 38.35 29.96 17.04
CA SER A 91 39.60 29.60 16.36
C SER A 91 39.67 28.08 16.25
N LEU A 92 39.70 27.57 15.02
CA LEU A 92 40.05 26.19 14.69
C LEU A 92 41.54 25.97 14.92
N ASP A 93 41.95 25.95 16.18
CA ASP A 93 43.20 25.27 16.58
C ASP A 93 43.02 24.71 17.98
N GLY A 94 42.76 23.40 18.06
CA GLY A 94 42.41 22.72 19.30
C GLY A 94 41.63 21.44 19.05
N ARG A 95 42.36 20.34 18.85
CA ARG A 95 41.86 18.96 18.82
C ARG A 95 40.78 18.73 19.88
N LEU A 96 39.53 18.51 19.45
CA LEU A 96 38.45 18.08 20.35
C LEU A 96 38.67 16.62 20.77
N PRO A 97 38.41 16.27 22.05
CA PRO A 97 38.58 14.91 22.52
C PRO A 97 37.49 14.02 21.91
N VAL A 98 37.90 12.86 21.41
CA VAL A 98 36.98 11.79 21.03
C VAL A 98 36.27 11.35 22.31
N GLU A 99 35.01 11.77 22.49
CA GLU A 99 34.11 11.22 23.50
C GLU A 99 34.09 9.70 23.34
N ARG A 100 34.69 9.00 24.31
CA ARG A 100 34.69 7.54 24.34
C ARG A 100 33.25 7.12 24.54
N LYS A 101 32.66 6.47 23.54
CA LYS A 101 31.36 5.79 23.69
C LYS A 101 31.48 4.89 24.91
N GLU A 102 30.71 5.20 25.95
CA GLU A 102 30.63 4.37 27.14
C GLU A 102 30.39 2.93 26.71
N THR A 103 31.21 2.00 27.22
CA THR A 103 31.08 0.58 26.94
C THR A 103 29.70 0.13 27.42
N LYS A 104 28.81 -0.15 26.48
CA LYS A 104 27.41 -0.45 26.78
C LYS A 104 27.32 -1.80 27.46
N ASP A 105 26.77 -1.83 28.67
CA ASP A 105 26.52 -3.07 29.42
C ASP A 105 25.43 -3.91 28.73
N HIS A 106 25.85 -4.71 27.74
CA HIS A 106 24.93 -5.53 26.95
C HIS A 106 24.16 -6.54 27.80
N GLU A 107 24.72 -6.99 28.92
CA GLU A 107 24.01 -7.88 29.86
C GLU A 107 22.80 -7.18 30.49
N LYS A 108 22.96 -5.93 30.92
CA LYS A 108 21.85 -5.13 31.49
C LYS A 108 20.83 -4.80 30.41
N GLU A 109 21.26 -4.50 29.19
CA GLU A 109 20.37 -4.25 28.04
C GLU A 109 19.58 -5.52 27.66
N ASN A 110 20.24 -6.69 27.67
CA ASN A 110 19.60 -7.97 27.42
C ASN A 110 18.58 -8.33 28.50
N VAL A 111 18.90 -8.11 29.78
CA VAL A 111 17.95 -8.32 30.89
C VAL A 111 16.75 -7.38 30.78
N ARG A 112 16.97 -6.10 30.45
CA ARG A 112 15.88 -5.14 30.20
C ARG A 112 15.01 -5.59 29.03
N ARG A 113 15.62 -6.01 27.92
CA ARG A 113 14.93 -6.53 26.74
C ARG A 113 14.11 -7.77 27.05
N ILE A 114 14.64 -8.72 27.82
CA ILE A 114 13.91 -9.93 28.25
C ILE A 114 12.71 -9.55 29.11
N LYS A 115 12.87 -8.64 30.08
CA LYS A 115 11.77 -8.16 30.92
C LYS A 115 10.70 -7.43 30.11
N GLU A 116 11.08 -6.64 29.12
CA GLU A 116 10.16 -5.96 28.20
C GLU A 116 9.38 -6.97 27.34
N ILE A 117 10.04 -8.00 26.83
CA ILE A 117 9.39 -9.09 26.07
C ILE A 117 8.35 -9.80 26.95
N GLN A 118 8.73 -10.16 28.18
CA GLN A 118 7.82 -10.80 29.14
C GLN A 118 6.63 -9.89 29.49
N LYS A 119 6.87 -8.58 29.69
CA LYS A 119 5.81 -7.60 29.94
C LYS A 119 4.83 -7.52 28.76
N LYS A 120 5.35 -7.43 27.54
CA LYS A 120 4.54 -7.40 26.30
C LYS A 120 3.73 -8.68 26.10
N TYR A 121 4.28 -9.84 26.45
CA TYR A 121 3.53 -11.11 26.40
C TYR A 121 2.36 -11.11 27.37
N LYS A 122 2.59 -10.71 28.63
CA LYS A 122 1.53 -10.59 29.65
C LYS A 122 0.44 -9.60 29.23
N GLU A 123 0.83 -8.45 28.68
CA GLU A 123 -0.11 -7.43 28.18
C GLU A 123 -0.93 -7.94 26.99
N LYS A 124 -0.31 -8.71 26.09
CA LYS A 124 -1.01 -9.39 24.99
C LYS A 124 -1.99 -10.44 25.49
N GLU A 125 -1.63 -11.23 26.51
CA GLU A 125 -2.55 -12.19 27.12
C GLU A 125 -3.73 -11.49 27.77
N LEU A 126 -3.49 -10.42 28.54
CA LEU A 126 -4.56 -9.62 29.15
C LEU A 126 -5.48 -8.98 28.10
N THR A 127 -4.93 -8.36 27.06
CA THR A 127 -5.73 -7.78 25.97
C THR A 127 -6.47 -8.86 25.18
N GLN A 128 -5.86 -10.03 24.98
CA GLN A 128 -6.54 -11.17 24.37
C GLN A 128 -7.70 -11.64 25.25
N GLU A 129 -7.53 -11.76 26.56
CA GLU A 129 -8.60 -12.10 27.51
C GLU A 129 -9.72 -11.06 27.55
N HIS A 130 -9.39 -9.77 27.50
CA HIS A 130 -10.38 -8.70 27.38
C HIS A 130 -11.08 -8.68 26.02
N SER A 131 -10.41 -9.12 24.97
CA SER A 131 -10.96 -9.21 23.60
C SER A 131 -11.74 -10.50 23.32
N LYS A 132 -11.60 -11.53 24.17
CA LYS A 132 -12.44 -12.73 24.09
C LYS A 132 -13.88 -12.24 24.22
N PRO A 133 -14.76 -12.50 23.24
CA PRO A 133 -16.13 -12.02 23.30
C PRO A 133 -16.77 -12.61 24.57
N LYS A 134 -17.05 -11.75 25.55
CA LYS A 134 -17.89 -12.13 26.69
C LYS A 134 -19.22 -12.56 26.07
N PRO A 135 -19.65 -13.82 26.21
CA PRO A 135 -20.90 -14.25 25.64
C PRO A 135 -22.01 -13.38 26.23
N VAL A 136 -22.68 -12.61 25.38
CA VAL A 136 -23.67 -11.58 25.75
C VAL A 136 -24.87 -12.19 26.49
N LYS A 137 -24.96 -13.53 26.52
CA LYS A 137 -25.86 -14.30 27.33
C LYS A 137 -25.05 -15.43 27.96
N ALA A 138 -24.89 -15.42 29.28
CA ALA A 138 -24.53 -16.65 29.98
C ALA A 138 -25.66 -17.65 29.66
N LEU A 139 -25.40 -18.61 28.77
CA LEU A 139 -26.29 -19.76 28.67
C LEU A 139 -26.27 -20.39 30.05
N TRP A 140 -27.38 -20.24 30.78
CA TRP A 140 -27.61 -20.87 32.06
C TRP A 140 -27.24 -22.35 31.93
N LYS A 141 -26.09 -22.72 32.51
CA LYS A 141 -25.70 -24.12 32.65
C LYS A 141 -26.37 -24.58 33.94
N SER A 142 -27.32 -25.48 33.85
CA SER A 142 -27.85 -26.11 35.06
C SER A 142 -26.75 -26.92 35.72
N GLN A 143 -26.70 -26.90 37.06
CA GLN A 143 -25.68 -27.59 37.85
C GLN A 143 -25.63 -29.11 37.59
N LYS A 144 -26.71 -29.66 37.02
CA LYS A 144 -26.81 -31.05 36.56
C LYS A 144 -25.81 -31.42 35.45
N TYR A 145 -25.28 -30.45 34.70
CA TYR A 145 -24.41 -30.68 33.55
C TYR A 145 -23.04 -30.00 33.66
N GLU A 146 -22.64 -29.54 34.85
CA GLU A 146 -21.35 -28.89 35.06
C GLU A 146 -20.18 -29.88 34.92
N ASN A 147 -20.39 -31.12 35.37
CA ASN A 147 -19.42 -32.23 35.29
C ASN A 147 -19.74 -33.21 34.16
N VAL A 148 -20.45 -32.79 33.11
CA VAL A 148 -20.78 -33.66 31.97
C VAL A 148 -20.01 -33.21 30.73
N GLU A 149 -18.90 -33.87 30.52
CA GLU A 149 -18.00 -33.77 29.38
C GLU A 149 -18.70 -34.17 28.07
N SER A 150 -18.53 -33.32 27.07
CA SER A 150 -19.12 -33.56 25.75
C SER A 150 -18.52 -34.81 25.10
N LYS A 151 -19.36 -35.71 24.60
CA LYS A 151 -18.94 -36.85 23.76
C LYS A 151 -18.18 -36.39 22.50
N VAL A 152 -18.43 -35.17 22.03
CA VAL A 152 -17.69 -34.54 20.93
C VAL A 152 -16.25 -34.21 21.35
N LYS A 153 -16.03 -33.76 22.59
CA LYS A 153 -14.68 -33.55 23.15
C LYS A 153 -13.91 -34.86 23.19
N ALA A 154 -14.55 -35.96 23.60
CA ALA A 154 -13.94 -37.29 23.58
C ALA A 154 -13.53 -37.70 22.15
N LYS A 155 -14.40 -37.51 21.15
CA LYS A 155 -14.11 -37.81 19.74
C LYS A 155 -12.96 -36.97 19.16
N LEU A 156 -12.88 -35.68 19.51
CA LEU A 156 -11.79 -34.81 19.06
C LEU A 156 -10.45 -35.16 19.72
N GLN A 157 -10.48 -35.58 21.00
CA GLN A 157 -9.30 -36.01 21.75
C GLN A 157 -8.82 -37.40 21.31
N GLU A 158 -9.74 -38.26 20.85
CA GLU A 158 -9.46 -39.58 20.27
C GLU A 158 -8.78 -39.47 18.90
N ASN A 159 -9.09 -38.42 18.13
CA ASN A 159 -8.52 -38.16 16.80
C ASN A 159 -7.21 -37.36 16.81
N SER A 160 -6.70 -36.94 17.98
CA SER A 160 -5.37 -36.34 18.05
C SER A 160 -4.30 -37.44 18.03
N PRO A 161 -3.40 -37.49 17.03
CA PRO A 161 -2.32 -38.46 17.06
C PRO A 161 -1.45 -38.23 18.29
N CYS A 162 -1.13 -39.30 19.03
CA CYS A 162 -0.17 -39.25 20.12
C CYS A 162 1.11 -38.57 19.64
N PRO A 163 1.75 -37.69 20.45
CA PRO A 163 3.06 -37.15 20.13
C PRO A 163 4.02 -38.31 19.83
N ASN A 164 4.53 -38.37 18.60
CA ASN A 164 5.40 -39.44 18.17
C ASN A 164 6.58 -39.57 19.16
N PRO A 165 6.86 -40.75 19.76
CA PRO A 165 7.95 -40.91 20.72
C PRO A 165 9.33 -40.60 20.12
N GLU A 166 9.47 -40.57 18.80
CA GLU A 166 10.67 -40.09 18.11
C GLU A 166 10.84 -38.56 18.21
N ALA A 167 9.75 -37.79 18.23
CA ALA A 167 9.76 -36.34 18.42
C ALA A 167 10.49 -35.92 19.71
N LEU A 168 10.37 -36.75 20.75
CA LEU A 168 11.05 -36.55 22.04
C LEU A 168 12.57 -36.82 21.99
N LYS A 169 13.05 -37.58 20.99
CA LYS A 169 14.48 -37.88 20.80
C LYS A 169 15.22 -36.75 20.09
N PHE A 170 14.55 -35.99 19.22
CA PHE A 170 15.19 -34.90 18.46
C PHE A 170 15.56 -33.68 19.32
N LEU A 171 14.92 -33.48 20.46
CA LEU A 171 15.29 -32.43 21.43
C LEU A 171 16.40 -32.86 22.41
N ARG A 172 16.78 -34.16 22.42
CA ARG A 172 17.79 -34.71 23.35
C ARG A 172 19.22 -34.65 22.81
N ALA A 173 19.42 -34.37 21.52
CA ALA A 173 20.75 -34.39 20.90
C ALA A 173 21.68 -33.28 21.42
N TYR A 174 21.14 -32.16 21.91
CA TYR A 174 21.94 -31.00 22.35
C TYR A 174 21.92 -30.76 23.86
N SER A 175 21.14 -31.52 24.64
CA SER A 175 21.04 -31.32 26.10
C SER A 175 22.19 -31.95 26.90
N ARG A 176 23.05 -32.77 26.28
CA ARG A 176 24.17 -33.43 26.97
C ARG A 176 25.46 -32.61 27.00
N CYS A 177 25.47 -31.41 26.42
CA CYS A 177 26.61 -30.49 26.54
C CYS A 177 26.43 -29.62 27.79
N GLY A 178 26.81 -30.15 28.95
CA GLY A 178 27.19 -29.28 30.07
C GLY A 178 28.43 -28.45 29.71
N PRO A 179 28.72 -27.36 30.43
CA PRO A 179 29.88 -26.53 30.16
C PRO A 179 31.17 -27.36 30.31
N GLY A 180 31.86 -27.63 29.20
CA GLY A 180 33.20 -28.24 29.22
C GLY A 180 33.49 -29.34 28.20
N ILE A 181 32.50 -29.91 27.50
CA ILE A 181 32.77 -31.00 26.54
C ILE A 181 32.82 -30.43 25.11
N LYS A 182 33.99 -30.43 24.49
CA LYS A 182 34.16 -30.04 23.08
C LYS A 182 33.84 -31.24 22.19
N PRO A 183 32.98 -31.11 21.16
CA PRO A 183 32.73 -32.21 20.24
C PRO A 183 34.01 -32.51 19.45
N CYS A 184 34.48 -33.76 19.53
CA CYS A 184 35.59 -34.23 18.71
C CYS A 184 35.14 -34.28 17.25
N ARG A 185 35.77 -33.46 16.41
CA ARG A 185 35.59 -33.49 14.95
C ARG A 185 36.27 -34.78 14.44
N SER A 186 35.50 -35.68 13.83
CA SER A 186 36.06 -36.85 13.16
C SER A 186 36.96 -36.42 11.98
N LEU A 187 38.14 -37.02 11.90
CA LEU A 187 39.10 -36.81 10.81
C LEU A 187 38.50 -37.32 9.49
N SER A 188 38.65 -36.51 8.43
CA SER A 188 38.15 -36.82 7.08
C SER A 188 38.88 -38.03 6.48
N PRO A 189 38.21 -38.91 5.71
CA PRO A 189 38.89 -39.98 4.99
C PRO A 189 39.75 -39.40 3.86
N GLY A 190 41.04 -39.74 3.81
CA GLY A 190 41.92 -39.42 2.68
C GLY A 190 41.55 -40.21 1.41
N PRO A 191 41.97 -39.76 0.22
CA PRO A 191 41.53 -40.36 -1.04
C PRO A 191 42.17 -41.74 -1.25
N ALA A 192 41.33 -42.74 -1.48
CA ALA A 192 41.73 -44.09 -1.84
C ALA A 192 42.37 -44.11 -3.24
N LYS A 193 43.58 -44.67 -3.35
CA LYS A 193 44.19 -45.04 -4.63
C LYS A 193 43.37 -46.18 -5.24
N MET A 194 42.72 -45.93 -6.37
CA MET A 194 42.12 -46.98 -7.20
C MET A 194 43.25 -47.80 -7.83
N LYS A 195 43.27 -49.10 -7.53
CA LYS A 195 44.01 -50.12 -8.30
C LYS A 195 43.02 -50.69 -9.32
N THR A 196 43.36 -50.63 -10.60
CA THR A 196 42.65 -51.33 -11.67
C THR A 196 43.48 -52.56 -12.03
N GLY A 197 42.85 -53.75 -12.09
CA GLY A 197 43.45 -55.03 -12.50
C GLY A 197 43.97 -54.99 -13.94
N ALA A 198 45.06 -55.70 -14.24
CA ALA A 198 45.11 -57.05 -14.82
C ALA A 198 44.57 -57.05 -16.27
N ASP A 199 45.36 -57.35 -17.30
CA ASP A 199 45.85 -58.71 -17.57
C ASP A 199 47.17 -58.79 -18.41
N THR A 200 47.84 -59.94 -18.25
CA THR A 200 48.64 -60.71 -19.24
C THR A 200 50.17 -60.50 -19.34
N GLU A 201 50.86 -61.44 -18.66
CA GLU A 201 52.13 -62.16 -18.98
C GLU A 201 53.47 -61.40 -19.08
N ASP A 202 54.39 -61.79 -18.18
CA ASP A 202 55.82 -61.46 -18.19
C ASP A 202 56.55 -62.04 -19.43
N PRO A 203 57.67 -61.43 -19.85
CA PRO A 203 58.94 -62.05 -19.47
C PRO A 203 60.01 -61.06 -18.99
N GLU A 204 60.86 -61.56 -18.09
CA GLU A 204 62.12 -60.96 -17.66
C GLU A 204 62.98 -60.49 -18.84
N ALA A 205 63.36 -59.22 -18.86
CA ALA A 205 64.74 -58.79 -19.13
C ALA A 205 64.86 -57.26 -19.11
N LEU A 206 65.89 -56.81 -18.38
CA LEU A 206 66.67 -55.57 -18.59
C LEU A 206 65.93 -54.24 -18.38
N GLY A 207 66.33 -53.57 -17.30
CA GLY A 207 65.92 -52.22 -16.96
C GLY A 207 66.11 -51.24 -18.10
N VAL A 208 65.04 -50.53 -18.42
CA VAL A 208 65.09 -49.27 -19.14
C VAL A 208 64.41 -48.26 -18.26
N GLU A 209 65.22 -47.36 -17.69
CA GLU A 209 64.76 -46.13 -17.07
C GLU A 209 63.73 -45.46 -17.99
N ILE A 210 62.50 -45.29 -17.50
CA ILE A 210 61.61 -44.27 -18.06
C ILE A 210 62.25 -42.93 -17.66
N LYS A 211 63.25 -42.51 -18.44
CA LYS A 211 63.76 -41.14 -18.44
C LYS A 211 62.56 -40.27 -18.78
N MET A 212 61.99 -39.61 -17.76
CA MET A 212 61.18 -38.43 -17.97
C MET A 212 62.04 -37.45 -18.74
N HIS A 213 61.84 -37.41 -20.06
CA HIS A 213 62.48 -36.42 -20.92
C HIS A 213 61.81 -35.09 -20.59
N VAL A 214 62.28 -34.44 -19.53
CA VAL A 214 62.01 -33.02 -19.30
C VAL A 214 62.85 -32.30 -20.33
N GLU A 215 62.29 -32.02 -21.50
CA GLU A 215 62.86 -31.05 -22.43
C GLU A 215 63.16 -29.77 -21.64
N GLY A 216 64.44 -29.45 -21.53
CA GLY A 216 64.97 -28.31 -20.79
C GLY A 216 64.62 -26.98 -21.46
N LYS A 217 63.34 -26.59 -21.46
CA LYS A 217 62.97 -25.19 -21.57
C LYS A 217 63.24 -24.61 -20.19
N SER A 218 64.15 -23.64 -20.08
CA SER A 218 64.42 -22.95 -18.81
C SER A 218 63.13 -22.27 -18.31
N ILE A 219 62.38 -22.95 -17.45
CA ILE A 219 61.13 -22.40 -16.91
C ILE A 219 61.53 -21.24 -16.00
N ASN A 220 61.20 -20.02 -16.40
CA ASN A 220 61.42 -18.85 -15.56
C ASN A 220 60.37 -18.86 -14.44
N PHE A 221 60.75 -19.44 -13.30
CA PHE A 221 59.90 -19.56 -12.12
C PHE A 221 59.42 -18.20 -11.60
N VAL A 222 60.18 -17.11 -11.81
CA VAL A 222 59.77 -15.75 -11.44
C VAL A 222 58.57 -15.31 -12.28
N LYS A 223 58.63 -15.52 -13.61
CA LYS A 223 57.50 -15.24 -14.50
C LYS A 223 56.32 -16.16 -14.21
N HIS A 224 56.56 -17.46 -14.01
CA HIS A 224 55.51 -18.43 -13.68
C HIS A 224 54.80 -18.10 -12.36
N ASN A 225 55.54 -17.76 -11.31
CA ASN A 225 54.97 -17.39 -10.01
C ASN A 225 54.26 -16.03 -10.06
N ALA A 226 54.80 -15.04 -10.78
CA ALA A 226 54.12 -13.76 -10.98
C ALA A 226 52.81 -13.93 -11.74
N CYS A 227 52.79 -14.75 -12.81
CA CYS A 227 51.57 -15.08 -13.54
C CYS A 227 50.59 -15.89 -12.68
N SER A 228 51.07 -16.83 -11.87
CA SER A 228 50.22 -17.64 -10.98
C SER A 228 49.63 -16.79 -9.85
N ALA A 229 50.40 -15.86 -9.27
CA ALA A 229 49.92 -14.92 -8.25
C ALA A 229 48.89 -13.94 -8.82
N LYS A 230 49.08 -13.44 -10.06
CA LYS A 230 48.08 -12.60 -10.75
C LYS A 230 46.79 -13.36 -11.08
N ARG A 231 46.87 -14.67 -11.33
CA ARG A 231 45.71 -15.53 -11.66
C ARG A 231 45.04 -16.15 -10.43
N ALA A 232 45.69 -16.12 -9.27
CA ALA A 232 45.14 -16.66 -8.04
C ALA A 232 43.94 -15.82 -7.61
N VAL A 233 42.74 -16.38 -7.76
CA VAL A 233 41.50 -15.76 -7.26
C VAL A 233 41.52 -15.84 -5.75
N LEU A 234 41.44 -14.69 -5.08
CA LEU A 234 41.28 -14.63 -3.63
C LEU A 234 40.01 -15.39 -3.25
N ARG A 235 40.18 -16.53 -2.57
CA ARG A 235 39.06 -17.31 -2.04
C ARG A 235 38.45 -16.50 -0.90
N ARG A 236 37.30 -15.89 -1.15
CA ARG A 236 36.52 -15.20 -0.11
C ARG A 236 36.22 -16.15 1.03
N SER A 237 36.27 -15.64 2.26
CA SER A 237 35.95 -16.44 3.45
C SER A 237 34.49 -16.92 3.39
N LEU A 238 34.19 -18.06 4.02
CA LEU A 238 32.81 -18.57 4.09
C LEU A 238 31.84 -17.55 4.72
N SER A 239 32.32 -16.74 5.67
CA SER A 239 31.55 -15.65 6.28
C SER A 239 31.21 -14.52 5.30
N GLU A 240 32.14 -14.16 4.41
CA GLU A 240 31.89 -13.15 3.37
C GLU A 240 30.94 -13.68 2.30
N GLN A 241 31.03 -14.96 1.96
CA GLN A 241 30.09 -15.61 1.05
C GLN A 241 28.68 -15.62 1.65
N ALA A 242 28.54 -16.00 2.92
CA ALA A 242 27.27 -15.96 3.63
C ALA A 242 26.68 -14.54 3.72
N LEU A 243 27.52 -13.52 3.95
CA LEU A 243 27.08 -12.12 3.95
C LEU A 243 26.60 -11.67 2.56
N ALA A 244 27.32 -12.06 1.50
CA ALA A 244 26.95 -11.75 0.13
C ALA A 244 25.61 -12.41 -0.26
N GLU A 245 25.40 -13.66 0.13
CA GLU A 245 24.13 -14.37 -0.07
C GLU A 245 22.96 -13.67 0.64
N LEU A 246 23.15 -13.25 1.89
CA LEU A 246 22.12 -12.55 2.66
C LEU A 246 21.77 -11.20 2.00
N LEU A 247 22.76 -10.44 1.53
CA LEU A 247 22.53 -9.19 0.82
C LEU A 247 21.79 -9.41 -0.51
N GLN A 248 22.14 -10.45 -1.26
CA GLN A 248 21.41 -10.82 -2.48
C GLN A 248 19.97 -11.24 -2.16
N GLN A 249 19.76 -12.00 -1.10
CA GLN A 249 18.41 -12.39 -0.66
C GLN A 249 17.58 -11.16 -0.28
N LYS A 250 18.16 -10.20 0.46
CA LYS A 250 17.51 -8.93 0.80
C LYS A 250 17.14 -8.12 -0.44
N HIS A 251 18.00 -8.09 -1.46
CA HIS A 251 17.70 -7.42 -2.73
C HIS A 251 16.50 -8.07 -3.42
N ARG A 252 16.49 -9.40 -3.53
CA ARG A 252 15.39 -10.15 -4.15
C ARG A 252 14.07 -9.94 -3.41
N GLU A 253 14.08 -10.01 -2.08
CA GLU A 253 12.90 -9.73 -1.24
C GLU A 253 12.36 -8.31 -1.49
N GLN A 254 13.26 -7.34 -1.65
CA GLN A 254 12.88 -5.95 -1.93
C GLN A 254 12.29 -5.77 -3.33
N GLU A 255 12.84 -6.46 -4.33
CA GLU A 255 12.30 -6.49 -5.70
C GLU A 255 10.91 -7.16 -5.74
N ASP A 256 10.74 -8.26 -5.02
CA ASP A 256 9.46 -8.94 -4.86
C ASP A 256 8.41 -8.04 -4.20
N TYR A 257 8.79 -7.30 -3.15
CA TYR A 257 7.90 -6.33 -2.51
C TYR A 257 7.51 -5.20 -3.47
N ASN A 258 8.50 -4.65 -4.19
CA ASN A 258 8.30 -3.56 -5.12
C ASN A 258 7.40 -3.95 -6.31
N THR A 259 7.45 -5.20 -6.74
CA THR A 259 6.63 -5.70 -7.86
C THR A 259 5.22 -6.10 -7.43
N LYS A 260 5.06 -6.73 -6.25
CA LYS A 260 3.78 -7.33 -5.83
C LYS A 260 2.95 -6.44 -4.91
N GLN A 261 3.58 -5.76 -3.97
CA GLN A 261 2.87 -5.10 -2.85
C GLN A 261 2.91 -3.58 -2.95
N LYS A 262 3.99 -3.01 -3.49
CA LYS A 262 4.14 -1.56 -3.61
C LYS A 262 3.08 -0.99 -4.57
N GLY A 263 2.27 -0.07 -4.07
CA GLY A 263 1.19 0.56 -4.83
C GLY A 263 -0.09 -0.26 -4.92
N HIS A 264 -0.13 -1.48 -4.37
CA HIS A 264 -1.37 -2.24 -4.30
C HIS A 264 -2.31 -1.62 -3.26
N VAL A 265 -3.53 -1.33 -3.67
CA VAL A 265 -4.56 -0.77 -2.79
C VAL A 265 -5.10 -1.91 -1.92
N PRO A 266 -5.10 -1.79 -0.58
CA PRO A 266 -5.68 -2.80 0.29
C PRO A 266 -7.13 -3.14 -0.09
N GLN A 267 -7.45 -4.45 -0.04
CA GLN A 267 -8.74 -4.99 -0.46
C GLN A 267 -9.94 -4.27 0.18
N TYR A 268 -9.86 -3.95 1.48
CA TYR A 268 -10.96 -3.26 2.19
C TYR A 268 -11.30 -1.87 1.61
N LEU A 269 -10.35 -1.17 0.98
CA LEU A 269 -10.61 0.11 0.32
C LEU A 269 -11.34 -0.08 -1.02
N LEU A 270 -11.05 -1.18 -1.73
CA LEU A 270 -11.76 -1.55 -2.94
C LEU A 270 -13.21 -1.92 -2.60
N GLU A 271 -13.39 -2.80 -1.60
CA GLU A 271 -14.70 -3.18 -1.08
C GLU A 271 -15.50 -1.96 -0.60
N ARG A 272 -14.84 -1.01 0.08
CA ARG A 272 -15.49 0.24 0.50
C ARG A 272 -15.93 1.11 -0.66
N LYS A 273 -15.14 1.21 -1.74
CA LYS A 273 -15.55 1.93 -2.95
C LYS A 273 -16.73 1.25 -3.64
N GLU A 274 -16.77 -0.08 -3.65
CA GLU A 274 -17.91 -0.83 -4.18
C GLU A 274 -19.17 -0.62 -3.36
N LEU A 275 -19.07 -0.64 -2.02
CA LEU A 275 -20.19 -0.33 -1.14
C LEU A 275 -20.75 1.07 -1.41
N TRP A 276 -19.90 2.08 -1.50
CA TRP A 276 -20.34 3.44 -1.87
C TRP A 276 -20.99 3.49 -3.24
N ARG A 277 -20.48 2.74 -4.21
CA ARG A 277 -21.09 2.67 -5.55
C ARG A 277 -22.50 2.08 -5.47
N ARG A 278 -22.67 0.97 -4.75
CA ARG A 278 -23.97 0.31 -4.55
C ARG A 278 -24.95 1.22 -3.81
N GLU A 279 -24.51 1.85 -2.73
CA GLU A 279 -25.34 2.81 -1.98
C GLU A 279 -25.75 4.01 -2.84
N MET A 280 -24.86 4.53 -3.70
CA MET A 280 -25.20 5.60 -4.64
C MET A 280 -26.20 5.13 -5.70
N GLU A 281 -26.02 3.94 -6.24
CA GLU A 281 -26.96 3.35 -7.20
C GLU A 281 -28.33 3.12 -6.56
N GLU A 282 -28.39 2.54 -5.37
CA GLU A 282 -29.63 2.41 -4.60
C GLU A 282 -30.26 3.77 -4.31
N ARG A 283 -29.48 4.79 -3.94
CA ARG A 283 -30.02 6.14 -3.75
C ARG A 283 -30.57 6.74 -5.03
N LEU A 284 -29.91 6.53 -6.17
CA LEU A 284 -30.39 7.02 -7.47
C LEU A 284 -31.65 6.29 -7.92
N GLN A 285 -31.75 4.98 -7.69
CA GLN A 285 -32.93 4.17 -7.98
C GLN A 285 -34.12 4.57 -7.09
N ASN A 286 -33.85 4.86 -5.81
CA ASN A 286 -34.87 5.30 -4.86
C ASN A 286 -35.15 6.80 -4.93
N LEU A 287 -34.39 7.58 -5.72
CA LEU A 287 -34.62 9.01 -5.83
C LEU A 287 -35.98 9.20 -6.53
N PRO A 288 -37.01 9.74 -5.85
CA PRO A 288 -38.26 10.04 -6.51
C PRO A 288 -37.99 11.04 -7.64
N ASP A 289 -38.64 10.83 -8.79
CA ASP A 289 -38.52 11.74 -9.93
C ASP A 289 -38.73 13.19 -9.47
N PRO A 290 -37.85 14.15 -9.82
CA PRO A 290 -37.92 15.53 -9.33
C PRO A 290 -39.21 16.25 -9.75
N ASN A 291 -39.89 15.74 -10.78
CA ASN A 291 -41.15 16.25 -11.29
C ASN A 291 -42.38 15.55 -10.69
N MET A 292 -42.20 14.55 -9.81
CA MET A 292 -43.31 13.81 -9.20
C MET A 292 -43.96 14.65 -8.10
N PRO A 293 -45.23 15.06 -8.25
CA PRO A 293 -45.92 15.84 -7.24
C PRO A 293 -46.16 15.01 -5.95
N PRO A 294 -46.17 15.63 -4.76
CA PRO A 294 -46.44 14.93 -3.50
C PRO A 294 -47.81 14.23 -3.52
N GLY A 295 -47.88 13.03 -2.92
CA GLY A 295 -49.12 12.23 -2.86
C GLY A 295 -49.56 11.63 -4.20
N HIS A 296 -48.69 11.64 -5.21
CA HIS A 296 -48.93 10.99 -6.49
C HIS A 296 -47.90 9.88 -6.72
N THR A 297 -48.29 8.89 -7.52
CA THR A 297 -47.46 7.76 -7.94
C THR A 297 -47.43 7.68 -9.46
N MET A 298 -46.29 7.28 -10.04
CA MET A 298 -46.19 7.06 -11.48
C MET A 298 -47.04 5.86 -11.90
N MET A 299 -47.89 6.04 -12.91
CA MET A 299 -48.68 4.96 -13.52
C MET A 299 -47.73 3.99 -14.24
N PRO A 300 -47.85 2.66 -14.03
CA PRO A 300 -47.13 1.66 -14.81
C PRO A 300 -47.37 1.82 -16.32
N GLU A 301 -46.35 1.56 -17.13
CA GLU A 301 -46.44 1.77 -18.58
C GLU A 301 -47.50 0.87 -19.23
N ASP A 302 -47.65 -0.36 -18.78
CA ASP A 302 -48.66 -1.30 -19.30
C ASP A 302 -50.08 -0.76 -19.08
N GLN A 303 -50.40 -0.35 -17.84
CA GLN A 303 -51.69 0.24 -17.49
C GLN A 303 -51.95 1.55 -18.26
N ARG A 304 -50.91 2.36 -18.50
CA ARG A 304 -50.99 3.58 -19.31
C ARG A 304 -51.33 3.26 -20.77
N LEU A 305 -50.71 2.24 -21.35
CA LEU A 305 -50.97 1.83 -22.73
C LEU A 305 -52.36 1.25 -22.88
N GLU A 306 -52.81 0.43 -21.93
CA GLU A 306 -54.17 -0.10 -21.88
C GLU A 306 -55.21 1.02 -21.82
N THR A 307 -55.07 1.97 -20.89
CA THR A 307 -55.98 3.13 -20.79
C THR A 307 -55.96 4.00 -22.04
N LEU A 308 -54.79 4.28 -22.61
CA LEU A 308 -54.67 4.98 -23.90
C LEU A 308 -55.44 4.25 -25.01
N SER A 309 -55.34 2.92 -25.07
CA SER A 309 -56.03 2.11 -26.08
C SER A 309 -57.55 2.18 -25.92
N ASN A 310 -58.05 2.10 -24.68
CA ASN A 310 -59.47 2.21 -24.36
C ASN A 310 -60.04 3.59 -24.70
N LEU A 311 -59.26 4.65 -24.43
CA LEU A 311 -59.64 6.02 -24.77
C LEU A 311 -59.71 6.22 -26.29
N LYS A 312 -58.78 5.68 -27.06
CA LYS A 312 -58.82 5.73 -28.53
C LYS A 312 -60.03 4.98 -29.10
N GLN A 313 -60.32 3.79 -28.59
CA GLN A 313 -61.53 3.04 -28.99
C GLN A 313 -62.81 3.83 -28.67
N SER A 314 -62.87 4.44 -27.49
CA SER A 314 -64.01 5.29 -27.09
C SER A 314 -64.14 6.54 -27.96
N GLN A 315 -63.02 7.17 -28.33
CA GLN A 315 -63.00 8.29 -29.27
C GLN A 315 -63.57 7.87 -30.62
N GLU A 316 -63.13 6.75 -31.18
CA GLU A 316 -63.64 6.22 -32.45
C GLU A 316 -65.15 5.95 -32.39
N GLN A 317 -65.65 5.41 -31.27
CA GLN A 317 -67.08 5.20 -31.05
C GLN A 317 -67.86 6.52 -31.02
N LEU A 318 -67.40 7.52 -30.26
CA LEU A 318 -68.07 8.83 -30.21
C LEU A 318 -68.05 9.56 -31.56
N VAL A 319 -66.96 9.44 -32.32
CA VAL A 319 -66.88 9.99 -33.68
C VAL A 319 -67.87 9.28 -34.60
N LYS A 320 -67.97 7.94 -34.53
CA LYS A 320 -68.99 7.18 -35.27
C LYS A 320 -70.40 7.65 -34.90
N ASP A 321 -70.70 7.81 -33.62
CA ASP A 321 -72.01 8.29 -33.15
C ASP A 321 -72.32 9.69 -33.65
N LEU A 322 -71.33 10.59 -33.68
CA LEU A 322 -71.48 11.94 -34.19
C LEU A 322 -71.76 11.95 -35.70
N VAL A 323 -71.06 11.10 -36.46
CA VAL A 323 -71.24 10.93 -37.91
C VAL A 323 -72.59 10.28 -38.24
N MET A 324 -73.11 9.41 -37.37
CA MET A 324 -74.43 8.77 -37.52
C MET A 324 -75.61 9.69 -37.17
N LEU A 325 -75.37 10.91 -36.69
CA LEU A 325 -76.45 11.87 -36.47
C LEU A 325 -77.07 12.33 -37.81
N PRO A 326 -78.41 12.50 -37.89
CA PRO A 326 -79.05 13.09 -39.05
C PRO A 326 -78.49 14.48 -39.40
N VAL A 327 -78.36 14.76 -40.70
CA VAL A 327 -77.81 16.03 -41.23
C VAL A 327 -78.63 17.25 -40.77
N ARG A 328 -79.95 17.08 -40.56
CA ARG A 328 -80.83 18.13 -40.04
C ARG A 328 -80.99 17.98 -38.52
N ALA A 329 -80.56 18.98 -37.76
CA ALA A 329 -80.57 19.00 -36.30
C ALA A 329 -81.54 20.07 -35.77
N ASP A 330 -82.77 20.07 -36.26
CA ASP A 330 -83.74 21.15 -36.00
C ASP A 330 -84.45 20.98 -34.65
N THR A 331 -84.45 19.77 -34.07
CA THR A 331 -85.06 19.51 -32.76
C THR A 331 -84.08 19.80 -31.62
N LEU A 332 -84.56 20.46 -30.56
CA LEU A 332 -83.75 20.77 -29.37
C LEU A 332 -83.09 19.52 -28.75
N SER A 333 -83.75 18.37 -28.82
CA SER A 333 -83.19 17.10 -28.33
C SER A 333 -81.96 16.66 -29.13
N MET A 334 -82.01 16.77 -30.46
CA MET A 334 -80.88 16.42 -31.32
C MET A 334 -79.71 17.38 -31.15
N GLN A 335 -79.99 18.68 -30.98
CA GLN A 335 -78.95 19.68 -30.68
C GLN A 335 -78.26 19.38 -29.35
N LYS A 336 -79.03 19.07 -28.29
CA LYS A 336 -78.50 18.66 -26.99
C LYS A 336 -77.61 17.42 -27.11
N ARG A 337 -78.09 16.36 -27.79
CA ARG A 337 -77.33 15.13 -28.02
C ARG A 337 -76.00 15.40 -28.73
N ARG A 338 -76.01 16.25 -29.77
CA ARG A 338 -74.79 16.64 -30.50
C ARG A 338 -73.79 17.34 -29.58
N VAL A 339 -74.23 18.36 -28.84
CA VAL A 339 -73.38 19.10 -27.90
C VAL A 339 -72.83 18.20 -26.80
N GLU A 340 -73.62 17.22 -26.33
CA GLU A 340 -73.17 16.22 -25.36
C GLU A 340 -72.08 15.30 -25.94
N LEU A 341 -72.23 14.85 -27.19
CA LEU A 341 -71.21 14.04 -27.87
C LEU A 341 -69.92 14.85 -28.08
N GLU A 342 -70.01 16.11 -28.55
CA GLU A 342 -68.86 17.00 -28.72
C GLU A 342 -68.15 17.28 -27.39
N ARG A 343 -68.89 17.49 -26.30
CA ARG A 343 -68.30 17.66 -24.95
C ARG A 343 -67.59 16.40 -24.47
N LYS A 344 -68.17 15.22 -24.69
CA LYS A 344 -67.52 13.95 -24.33
C LYS A 344 -66.27 13.73 -25.18
N LEU A 345 -66.33 14.08 -26.46
CA LEU A 345 -65.18 13.99 -27.36
C LEU A 345 -64.03 14.87 -26.86
N SER A 346 -64.29 16.13 -26.49
CA SER A 346 -63.26 17.02 -25.97
C SER A 346 -62.64 16.52 -24.67
N GLN A 347 -63.45 15.93 -23.77
CA GLN A 347 -62.95 15.30 -22.54
C GLN A 347 -62.03 14.10 -22.83
N ILE A 348 -62.40 13.26 -23.80
CA ILE A 348 -61.57 12.12 -24.21
C ILE A 348 -60.28 12.59 -24.87
N GLU A 349 -60.32 13.63 -25.70
CA GLU A 349 -59.12 14.19 -26.34
C GLU A 349 -58.14 14.78 -25.33
N GLU A 350 -58.65 15.48 -24.31
CA GLU A 350 -57.83 15.93 -23.17
C GLU A 350 -57.22 14.76 -22.41
N ALA A 351 -57.99 13.70 -22.16
CA ALA A 351 -57.49 12.49 -21.51
C ALA A 351 -56.41 11.81 -22.37
N ILE A 352 -56.64 11.61 -23.67
CA ILE A 352 -55.64 11.05 -24.61
C ILE A 352 -54.38 11.90 -24.60
N LYS A 353 -54.50 13.23 -24.60
CA LYS A 353 -53.36 14.15 -24.52
C LYS A 353 -52.55 13.93 -23.23
N ILE A 354 -53.20 13.66 -22.10
CA ILE A 354 -52.52 13.32 -20.84
C ILE A 354 -51.82 11.96 -20.93
N PHE A 355 -52.53 10.90 -21.35
CA PHE A 355 -52.01 9.53 -21.40
C PHE A 355 -51.02 9.26 -22.54
N SER A 356 -51.00 10.13 -23.56
CA SER A 356 -50.01 10.11 -24.63
C SER A 356 -48.60 10.48 -24.16
N ARG A 357 -48.49 11.17 -23.02
CA ARG A 357 -47.21 11.48 -22.38
C ARG A 357 -46.57 10.19 -21.84
N PRO A 358 -45.23 10.08 -21.84
CA PRO A 358 -44.56 8.88 -21.35
C PRO A 358 -44.73 8.70 -19.84
N LYS A 359 -44.72 9.80 -19.08
CA LYS A 359 -44.87 9.81 -17.62
C LYS A 359 -46.23 10.38 -17.25
N VAL A 360 -47.05 9.56 -16.58
CA VAL A 360 -48.37 9.95 -16.06
C VAL A 360 -48.38 9.67 -14.56
N PHE A 361 -48.79 10.65 -13.77
CA PHE A 361 -48.87 10.54 -12.32
C PHE A 361 -50.33 10.48 -11.89
N ILE A 362 -50.66 9.52 -11.03
CA ILE A 362 -52.00 9.32 -10.48
C ILE A 362 -51.97 9.73 -9.01
N LYS A 363 -53.01 10.44 -8.59
CA LYS A 363 -53.20 10.80 -7.18
C LYS A 363 -53.55 9.53 -6.39
N LEU A 364 -52.87 9.29 -5.28
CA LEU A 364 -53.27 8.21 -4.38
C LEU A 364 -54.58 8.59 -3.70
N ASP A 365 -55.61 7.76 -3.89
CA ASP A 365 -56.86 7.88 -3.14
C ASP A 365 -56.56 7.44 -1.69
N ALA A 366 -56.65 8.41 -0.76
CA ALA A 366 -56.35 8.23 0.66
C ALA A 366 -57.48 7.54 1.42
#